data_AF-A0AAD1EKN6-F1
#
_entry.id   AF-A0AAD1EKN6-F1
#
_cell.length_a   1.000
_cell.length_b   1.000
_cell.length_c   1.000
_cell.angle_alpha   90.00
_cell.angle_beta   90.00
_cell.angle_gamma   90.00
#
_symmetry.space_group_name_H-M   'P 1'
#
loop_
_entity.id
_entity.type
_entity.pdbx_description
1 polymer ?
#
loop_
_entity_poly.entity_id
_entity_poly.type
_entity_poly.pdbx_seq_one_letter_code
_entity_poly.pdbx_strand_id
1 'polypeptide(L)'
;MAYSRLAGRDVSTWSSEWARQCEVDTLLAMPAGQRLRFLNGSGRPEDGRDGRPLSAIRGQAGADALKADLERMEQILRTRSN
;
A
#
# COMPACT_ATOMS: atom_id res chain seq x y z
N MET A 1 -11.77 -5.66 -17.28
CA MET A 1 -10.40 -5.12 -17.12
C MET A 1 -10.51 -3.75 -16.49
N ALA A 2 -9.44 -3.25 -15.89
CA ALA A 2 -9.38 -1.91 -15.30
C ALA A 2 -7.97 -1.33 -15.43
N TYR A 3 -7.88 0.00 -15.57
CA TYR A 3 -6.59 0.69 -15.70
C TYR A 3 -5.85 0.76 -14.37
N SER A 4 -4.67 0.15 -14.28
CA SER A 4 -3.78 0.26 -13.13
C SER A 4 -2.81 1.42 -13.32
N ARG A 5 -2.80 2.36 -12.37
CA ARG A 5 -1.86 3.49 -12.35
C ARG A 5 -0.44 3.01 -12.07
N LEU A 6 -0.27 2.04 -11.17
CA LEU A 6 1.03 1.43 -10.88
C LEU A 6 1.64 0.74 -12.11
N ALA A 7 0.83 0.00 -12.86
CA ALA A 7 1.27 -0.74 -14.05
C ALA A 7 1.30 0.12 -15.32
N GLY A 8 0.62 1.27 -15.35
CA GLY A 8 0.54 2.16 -16.50
C GLY A 8 -0.24 1.58 -17.69
N ARG A 9 -1.14 0.62 -17.45
CA ARG A 9 -1.90 -0.10 -18.49
C ARG A 9 -3.17 -0.73 -17.92
N ASP A 10 -4.05 -1.18 -18.80
CA ASP A 10 -5.18 -2.04 -18.43
C ASP A 10 -4.71 -3.41 -17.96
N VAL A 11 -5.26 -3.85 -16.83
CA VAL A 11 -4.99 -5.15 -16.22
C VAL A 11 -6.30 -5.90 -15.98
N SER A 12 -6.21 -7.23 -15.82
CA SER A 12 -7.36 -8.02 -15.37
C SER A 12 -7.69 -7.65 -13.92
N THR A 13 -8.97 -7.54 -13.58
CA THR A 13 -9.41 -7.30 -12.19
C THR A 13 -9.17 -8.50 -11.26
N TRP A 14 -8.70 -9.62 -11.82
CA TRP A 14 -8.29 -10.82 -11.09
C TRP A 14 -6.77 -10.98 -11.01
N SER A 15 -5.98 -10.04 -11.56
CA SER A 15 -4.52 -10.14 -11.52
C SER A 15 -3.93 -9.61 -10.22
N SER A 16 -2.72 -10.08 -9.90
CA SER A 16 -1.94 -9.54 -8.78
C SER A 16 -1.62 -8.05 -8.95
N GLU A 17 -1.51 -7.55 -10.18
CA GLU A 17 -1.31 -6.11 -10.46
C GLU A 17 -2.53 -5.29 -10.00
N TRP A 18 -3.75 -5.78 -10.25
CA TRP A 18 -4.96 -5.12 -9.79
C TRP A 18 -5.09 -5.18 -8.26
N ALA A 19 -4.79 -6.34 -7.66
CA ALA A 19 -4.78 -6.47 -6.21
C ALA A 19 -3.82 -5.47 -5.53
N ARG A 20 -2.61 -5.29 -6.08
CA ARG A 20 -1.65 -4.29 -5.58
C ARG A 20 -2.17 -2.87 -5.73
N GLN A 21 -2.77 -2.53 -6.87
CA GLN A 21 -3.39 -1.22 -7.08
C GLN A 21 -4.46 -0.93 -6.01
N CYS A 22 -5.38 -1.87 -5.77
CA CYS A 22 -6.43 -1.71 -4.76
C CYS A 22 -5.88 -1.59 -3.34
N GLU A 23 -4.85 -2.39 -3.00
CA GLU A 23 -4.22 -2.31 -1.69
C GLU A 23 -3.58 -0.93 -1.45
N VAL A 24 -2.83 -0.42 -2.43
CA VAL A 24 -2.21 0.90 -2.35
C VAL A 24 -3.27 2.00 -2.27
N ASP A 25 -4.31 1.95 -3.10
CA ASP A 25 -5.40 2.94 -3.07
C ASP A 25 -6.11 2.96 -1.70
N THR A 26 -6.32 1.78 -1.11
CA THR A 26 -6.91 1.66 0.23
C THR A 26 -6.03 2.32 1.28
N LEU A 27 -4.71 2.10 1.23
CA LEU A 27 -3.76 2.70 2.16
C LEU A 27 -3.64 4.21 1.98
N LEU A 28 -3.66 4.71 0.74
CA LEU A 28 -3.63 6.14 0.45
C LEU A 28 -4.90 6.87 0.90
N ALA A 29 -6.04 6.18 0.97
CA ALA A 29 -7.27 6.72 1.52
C ALA A 29 -7.26 6.82 3.07
N MET A 30 -6.34 6.14 3.76
CA MET A 30 -6.21 6.23 5.20
C MET A 30 -5.56 7.55 5.64
N PRO A 31 -5.89 8.08 6.83
CA PRO A 31 -5.10 9.13 7.46
C PRO A 31 -3.64 8.72 7.61
N ALA A 32 -2.71 9.65 7.37
CA ALA A 32 -1.27 9.37 7.35
C ALA A 32 -0.78 8.65 8.63
N GLY A 33 -1.26 9.06 9.81
CA GLY A 33 -0.91 8.41 11.09
C GLY A 33 -1.42 6.97 11.19
N GLN A 34 -2.61 6.67 10.66
CA GLN A 34 -3.15 5.31 10.62
C GLN A 34 -2.36 4.44 9.63
N ARG A 35 -2.02 4.97 8.47
CA ARG A 35 -1.18 4.29 7.47
C ARG A 35 0.21 3.96 8.03
N LEU A 36 0.84 4.89 8.74
CA LEU A 36 2.15 4.67 9.37
C LEU A 36 2.08 3.55 10.42
N ARG A 37 1.05 3.54 11.27
CA ARG A 37 0.82 2.44 12.23
C ARG A 37 0.59 1.11 11.55
N PHE A 38 -0.13 1.09 10.43
CA PHE A 38 -0.34 -0.14 9.64
C PHE A 38 0.99 -0.72 9.10
N LEU A 39 1.87 0.15 8.59
CA LEU A 39 3.14 -0.28 7.98
C LEU A 39 4.18 -0.68 9.03
N ASN A 40 4.35 0.13 10.06
CA ASN A 40 5.45 0.01 11.03
C ASN A 40 5.04 -0.65 12.35
N GLY A 41 3.75 -0.95 12.52
CA GLY A 41 3.20 -1.34 13.80
C GLY A 41 2.94 -0.11 14.68
N SER A 42 2.01 -0.25 15.61
CA SER A 42 1.77 0.72 16.67
C SER A 42 2.58 0.44 17.94
N GLY A 43 3.12 -0.79 18.07
CA GLY A 43 3.68 -1.29 19.33
C GLY A 43 2.64 -1.48 20.44
N ARG A 44 1.37 -1.17 20.17
CA ARG A 44 0.24 -1.27 21.08
C ARG A 44 -0.63 -2.45 20.66
N PRO A 45 -0.73 -3.50 21.49
CA PRO A 45 -1.59 -4.65 21.21
C PRO A 45 -3.04 -4.24 20.99
N GLU A 46 -3.51 -3.19 21.69
CA GLU A 46 -4.88 -2.69 21.58
C GLU A 46 -5.26 -2.09 20.21
N ASP A 47 -4.27 -1.70 19.40
CA ASP A 47 -4.50 -0.99 18.12
C ASP A 47 -4.76 -1.95 16.92
N GLY A 48 -5.10 -3.20 17.18
CA GLY A 48 -5.54 -4.16 16.16
C GLY A 48 -4.58 -5.32 15.95
N ARG A 49 -3.65 -5.25 14.98
CA ARG A 49 -2.79 -6.37 14.49
C ARG A 49 -1.73 -6.84 15.52
N ASP A 50 -2.11 -6.89 16.80
CA ASP A 50 -1.27 -7.02 17.99
C ASP A 50 -0.15 -5.98 18.04
N GLY A 51 -0.38 -4.82 17.42
CA GLY A 51 0.60 -3.74 17.26
C GLY A 51 1.81 -4.09 16.37
N ARG A 52 1.80 -5.22 15.67
CA ARG A 52 2.94 -5.72 14.88
C ARG A 52 3.14 -4.96 13.56
N PRO A 53 4.39 -4.79 13.12
CA PRO A 53 4.69 -4.23 11.81
C PRO A 53 4.24 -5.17 10.68
N LEU A 54 4.02 -4.61 9.49
CA LEU A 54 3.70 -5.38 8.29
C LEU A 54 4.78 -6.43 7.96
N SER A 55 6.05 -6.11 8.24
CA SER A 55 7.18 -7.02 8.02
C SER A 55 7.10 -8.30 8.86
N ALA A 56 6.46 -8.26 10.04
CA ALA A 56 6.25 -9.46 10.85
C ALA A 56 5.19 -10.41 10.25
N ILE A 57 4.39 -9.93 9.28
CA ILE A 57 3.33 -10.71 8.63
C ILE A 57 3.74 -11.15 7.23
N ARG A 58 4.35 -10.25 6.45
CA ARG A 58 4.70 -10.47 5.03
C ARG A 58 6.19 -10.69 4.79
N GLY A 59 7.01 -10.70 5.85
CA GLY A 59 8.46 -10.63 5.74
C GLY A 59 8.94 -9.25 5.30
N GLN A 60 10.26 -9.05 5.41
CA GLN A 60 10.89 -7.76 5.09
C GLN A 60 10.68 -7.38 3.61
N ALA A 61 10.94 -8.31 2.69
CA ALA A 61 10.77 -8.09 1.25
C ALA A 61 9.33 -7.70 0.87
N GLY A 62 8.33 -8.34 1.48
CA GLY A 62 6.92 -8.03 1.21
C GLY A 62 6.51 -6.66 1.75
N ALA A 63 7.04 -6.26 2.91
CA ALA A 63 6.80 -4.93 3.46
C ALA A 63 7.47 -3.83 2.63
N ASP A 64 8.71 -4.06 2.19
CA ASP A 64 9.45 -3.09 1.37
C ASP A 64 8.84 -2.94 -0.02
N ALA A 65 8.36 -4.02 -0.63
CA ALA A 65 7.63 -3.97 -1.90
C ALA A 65 6.37 -3.08 -1.79
N LEU A 66 5.58 -3.22 -0.72
CA LEU A 66 4.39 -2.39 -0.53
C LEU A 66 4.73 -0.92 -0.28
N LYS A 67 5.81 -0.64 0.47
CA LYS A 67 6.32 0.73 0.68
C LYS A 67 6.76 1.36 -0.65
N ALA A 68 7.47 0.61 -1.49
CA ALA A 68 7.89 1.07 -2.81
C ALA A 68 6.69 1.34 -3.73
N ASP A 69 5.67 0.48 -3.72
CA ASP A 69 4.44 0.70 -4.49
C ASP A 69 3.68 1.95 -4.00
N LEU A 70 3.63 2.20 -2.68
CA LEU A 70 3.06 3.43 -2.11
C LEU A 70 3.81 4.69 -2.57
N GLU A 71 5.14 4.69 -2.47
CA GLU A 71 5.98 5.82 -2.88
C GLU A 71 5.81 6.12 -4.38
N ARG A 72 5.85 5.09 -5.22
CA ARG A 72 5.62 5.21 -6.66
C ARG A 72 4.25 5.82 -6.94
N MET A 73 3.22 5.39 -6.21
CA MET A 73 1.87 5.91 -6.40
C MET A 73 1.74 7.38 -5.98
N GLU A 74 2.34 7.77 -4.86
CA GLU A 74 2.39 9.17 -4.43
C GLU A 74 3.10 10.06 -5.45
N GLN A 75 4.19 9.57 -6.07
CA GLN A 75 4.87 10.26 -7.17
C GLN A 75 3.95 10.45 -8.38
N ILE A 76 3.26 9.38 -8.83
CA ILE A 76 2.30 9.46 -9.95
C ILE A 76 1.20 10.49 -9.67
N LEU A 77 0.67 10.52 -8.45
CA LEU A 77 -0.38 11.46 -8.04
C LEU A 77 0.14 12.90 -7.99
N ARG A 78 1.38 13.11 -7.52
CA ARG A 78 2.02 14.43 -7.48
C ARG A 78 2.24 14.97 -8.88
N THR A 79 2.79 14.16 -9.80
CA THR A 79 3.05 14.59 -11.19
C THR A 79 1.79 14.95 -11.96
N ARG A 80 0.64 14.35 -11.64
CA ARG A 80 -0.66 14.68 -12.28
C ARG A 80 -1.37 15.89 -11.68
N SER A 81 -0.93 16.34 -10.51
CA SER A 81 -1.50 17.51 -9.83
C SER A 81 -0.79 18.82 -10.19
N ASN A 82 0.32 18.73 -10.94
CA ASN A 82 1.03 19.85 -11.57
C ASN A 82 0.64 19.96 -13.05
#